data_AF-A0A9P7GPK3-F1
#
_entry.id   AF-A0A9P7GPK3-F1
#
_cell.length_a   1.000
_cell.length_b   1.000
_cell.length_c   1.000
_cell.angle_alpha   90.00
_cell.angle_beta   90.00
_cell.angle_gamma   90.00
#
_symmetry.space_group_name_H-M   'P 1'
#
loop_
_entity.id
_entity.type
_entity.pdbx_description
1 polymer ?
#
loop_
_entity_poly.entity_id
_entity_poly.type
_entity_poly.pdbx_seq_one_letter_code
_entity_poly.pdbx_strand_id
1 'polypeptide(L)'
;MPSLFWIQLRALIWKNWIVLSQHSFVRHIIRISVLRCFLLPVAYAAFLAAAQIFLNKLNNYGIGEPIPVFSLKDQFNGKSTLVWADGTDGTSVPSPADIMARITNSFTPYQLGAVKKVDSPAEIPLACPQNFNFLSQCFAAIAFNDIPANSSSGRPVNYTIRADSGLSFIDVVKHTSDFEKRILPLQWAVDQAIIELKTGVQLPTPLEWPFSQETNKEQRENIRLSYVRGITDILVIALCA
;
A
#
# COMPACT_ATOMS: atom_id res chain seq x y z
N MET A 1 -36.60 -47.87 -36.57
CA MET A 1 -36.44 -48.47 -35.22
C MET A 1 -35.89 -47.53 -34.14
N PRO A 2 -35.10 -46.45 -34.38
CA PRO A 2 -34.67 -45.57 -33.29
C PRO A 2 -35.81 -44.72 -32.70
N SER A 3 -36.89 -44.45 -33.46
CA SER A 3 -38.01 -43.61 -33.02
C SER A 3 -38.78 -44.18 -31.82
N LEU A 4 -39.01 -45.49 -31.77
CA LEU A 4 -39.78 -46.11 -30.68
C LEU A 4 -39.02 -46.06 -29.35
N PHE A 5 -37.70 -46.29 -29.41
CA PHE A 5 -36.82 -46.22 -28.24
C PHE A 5 -36.77 -44.81 -27.65
N TRP A 6 -36.65 -43.77 -28.47
CA TRP A 6 -36.66 -42.37 -28.00
C TRP A 6 -38.00 -41.94 -27.39
N ILE A 7 -39.12 -42.43 -27.95
CA ILE A 7 -40.46 -42.14 -27.40
C ILE A 7 -40.63 -42.83 -26.04
N GLN A 8 -40.24 -44.10 -25.92
CA GLN A 8 -40.33 -44.85 -24.67
C GLN A 8 -39.39 -44.29 -23.61
N LEU A 9 -38.15 -43.95 -23.97
CA LEU A 9 -37.18 -43.33 -23.07
C LEU A 9 -37.70 -41.98 -22.56
N ARG A 10 -38.23 -41.13 -23.44
CA ARG A 10 -38.82 -39.84 -23.07
C ARG A 10 -40.03 -40.00 -22.13
N ALA A 11 -40.90 -40.96 -22.41
CA ALA A 11 -42.05 -41.25 -21.55
C ALA A 11 -41.61 -41.74 -20.16
N LEU A 12 -40.59 -42.59 -20.08
CA LEU A 12 -40.04 -43.08 -18.82
C LEU A 12 -39.38 -41.96 -18.00
N ILE A 13 -38.57 -41.11 -18.66
CA ILE A 13 -37.93 -39.95 -18.03
C ILE A 13 -39.00 -38.98 -17.49
N TRP A 14 -40.04 -38.70 -18.28
CA TRP A 14 -41.12 -37.79 -17.87
C TRP A 14 -41.92 -38.34 -16.69
N LYS A 15 -42.26 -39.64 -16.72
CA LYS A 15 -42.95 -40.31 -15.61
C LYS A 15 -42.12 -40.28 -14.33
N ASN A 16 -40.83 -40.63 -14.42
CA ASN A 16 -39.93 -40.59 -13.27
C ASN A 16 -39.72 -39.17 -12.73
N TRP A 17 -39.62 -38.17 -13.60
CA TRP A 17 -39.51 -36.76 -13.20
C TRP A 17 -40.72 -36.27 -12.42
N ILE A 18 -41.94 -36.57 -12.89
CA ILE A 18 -43.18 -36.18 -12.20
C ILE A 18 -43.23 -36.80 -10.81
N VAL A 19 -42.98 -38.11 -10.69
CA VAL A 19 -43.01 -38.83 -9.41
C VAL A 19 -41.97 -38.27 -8.44
N LEU A 20 -40.74 -38.04 -8.90
CA LEU A 20 -39.66 -37.45 -8.09
C LEU A 20 -39.99 -36.01 -7.65
N SER A 21 -40.69 -35.23 -8.48
CA SER A 21 -41.05 -33.84 -8.18
C SER A 21 -42.20 -33.68 -7.17
N GLN A 22 -43.06 -34.70 -7.01
CA GLN A 22 -44.21 -34.66 -6.10
C GLN A 22 -43.85 -35.02 -4.64
N HIS A 23 -42.82 -35.82 -4.40
CA HIS A 23 -42.38 -36.15 -3.05
C HIS A 23 -41.62 -34.99 -2.38
N SER A 24 -42.15 -34.48 -1.26
CA SER A 24 -41.59 -33.32 -0.54
C SER A 24 -40.11 -33.48 -0.16
N PHE A 25 -39.71 -34.68 0.28
CA PHE A 25 -38.33 -35.02 0.66
C PHE A 25 -37.37 -34.97 -0.55
N VAL A 26 -37.77 -35.59 -1.67
CA VAL A 26 -36.97 -35.62 -2.90
C VAL A 26 -36.88 -34.24 -3.54
N ARG A 27 -37.97 -33.46 -3.50
CA ARG A 27 -37.97 -32.05 -3.93
C ARG A 27 -36.99 -31.19 -3.12
N HIS A 28 -36.89 -31.42 -1.81
CA HIS A 28 -35.94 -30.69 -0.96
C HIS A 28 -34.48 -31.10 -1.27
N ILE A 29 -34.22 -32.39 -1.44
CA ILE A 29 -32.89 -32.92 -1.83
C ILE A 29 -32.48 -32.41 -3.22
N ILE A 30 -33.37 -32.43 -4.21
CA ILE A 30 -33.09 -31.92 -5.56
C ILE A 30 -32.79 -30.43 -5.52
N ARG A 31 -33.53 -29.63 -4.74
CA ARG A 31 -33.24 -28.19 -4.58
C ARG A 31 -31.87 -27.96 -3.94
N ILE A 32 -31.50 -28.75 -2.93
CA ILE A 32 -30.18 -28.68 -2.28
C ILE A 32 -29.08 -29.11 -3.27
N SER A 33 -29.28 -30.16 -4.06
CA SER A 33 -28.34 -30.61 -5.09
C SER A 33 -28.19 -29.59 -6.22
N VAL A 34 -29.26 -29.00 -6.74
CA VAL A 34 -29.15 -27.94 -7.77
C VAL A 34 -28.45 -26.71 -7.20
N LEU A 35 -28.77 -26.31 -5.97
CA LEU A 35 -28.12 -25.19 -5.31
C LEU A 35 -26.61 -25.45 -5.10
N ARG A 36 -26.23 -26.62 -4.58
CA ARG A 36 -24.83 -26.96 -4.26
C ARG A 36 -23.99 -27.35 -5.46
N CYS A 37 -24.55 -28.07 -6.44
CA CYS A 37 -23.81 -28.61 -7.57
C CYS A 37 -23.83 -27.71 -8.80
N PHE A 38 -24.78 -26.77 -8.91
CA PHE A 38 -24.89 -25.88 -10.06
C PHE A 38 -24.80 -24.41 -9.67
N LEU A 39 -25.66 -23.96 -8.77
CA LEU A 39 -25.79 -22.54 -8.46
C LEU A 39 -24.57 -21.99 -7.69
N LEU A 40 -24.10 -22.73 -6.69
CA LEU A 40 -22.95 -22.33 -5.87
C LEU A 40 -21.63 -22.34 -6.68
N PRO A 41 -21.29 -23.37 -7.50
CA PRO A 41 -20.09 -23.34 -8.33
C PRO A 41 -20.11 -22.23 -9.37
N VAL A 42 -21.26 -21.96 -10.00
CA VAL A 42 -21.39 -20.86 -10.99
C VAL A 42 -21.24 -19.50 -10.30
N ALA A 43 -21.88 -19.29 -9.14
CA ALA A 43 -21.75 -18.06 -8.37
C ALA A 43 -20.31 -17.87 -7.87
N TYR A 44 -19.66 -18.93 -7.42
CA TYR A 44 -18.26 -18.91 -6.99
C TYR A 44 -17.31 -18.58 -8.15
N ALA A 45 -17.49 -19.20 -9.32
CA ALA A 45 -16.70 -18.88 -10.51
C ALA A 45 -16.90 -17.43 -10.97
N ALA A 46 -18.14 -16.93 -10.95
CA ALA A 46 -18.44 -15.53 -11.26
C ALA A 46 -17.80 -14.57 -10.26
N PHE A 47 -17.84 -14.91 -8.95
CA PHE A 47 -17.18 -14.14 -7.90
C PHE A 47 -15.66 -14.09 -8.13
N LEU A 48 -15.02 -15.23 -8.39
CA LEU A 48 -13.58 -15.28 -8.70
C LEU A 48 -13.28 -14.42 -9.95
N ALA A 49 -14.00 -14.60 -11.05
CA ALA A 49 -13.77 -13.81 -12.26
C ALA A 49 -13.83 -12.28 -12.02
N ALA A 50 -14.70 -11.82 -11.11
CA ALA A 50 -14.82 -10.43 -10.73
C ALA A 50 -13.83 -9.99 -9.64
N ALA A 51 -13.35 -10.90 -8.79
CA ALA A 51 -12.49 -10.61 -7.65
C ALA A 51 -11.19 -9.90 -8.08
N GLN A 52 -10.63 -10.23 -9.25
CA GLN A 52 -9.44 -9.57 -9.78
C GLN A 52 -9.62 -8.04 -9.97
N ILE A 53 -10.85 -7.57 -10.21
CA ILE A 53 -11.15 -6.15 -10.42
C ILE A 53 -11.25 -5.41 -9.08
N PHE A 54 -11.83 -6.07 -8.07
CA PHE A 54 -12.06 -5.46 -6.76
C PHE A 54 -10.84 -5.54 -5.83
N LEU A 55 -10.01 -6.57 -5.97
CA LEU A 55 -8.89 -6.83 -5.07
C LEU A 55 -7.61 -6.09 -5.47
N ASN A 56 -7.50 -5.65 -6.72
CA ASN A 56 -6.31 -4.96 -7.22
C ASN A 56 -6.57 -3.47 -7.36
N LYS A 57 -5.78 -2.65 -6.66
CA LYS A 57 -5.67 -1.23 -6.98
C LYS A 57 -4.86 -1.07 -8.26
N LEU A 58 -5.45 -0.45 -9.28
CA LEU A 58 -4.69 -0.03 -10.45
C LEU A 58 -3.82 1.17 -10.04
N ASN A 59 -2.52 1.02 -10.23
CA ASN A 59 -1.57 2.13 -10.16
C ASN A 59 -1.47 2.77 -11.56
N ASN A 60 -0.99 4.00 -11.61
CA ASN A 60 -0.63 4.66 -12.86
C ASN A 60 0.89 4.78 -12.90
N TYR A 61 1.51 3.81 -13.53
CA TYR A 61 2.94 3.72 -13.79
C TYR A 61 3.36 4.43 -15.08
N GLY A 62 4.63 4.73 -15.18
CA GLY A 62 5.28 5.32 -16.34
C GLY A 62 6.29 6.39 -15.95
N ILE A 63 6.47 7.35 -16.85
CA ILE A 63 7.26 8.56 -16.62
C ILE A 63 6.27 9.70 -16.37
N GLY A 64 6.36 10.34 -15.21
CA GLY A 64 5.57 11.53 -14.89
C GLY A 64 6.25 12.80 -15.36
N GLU A 65 5.53 13.91 -15.25
CA GLU A 65 6.04 15.24 -15.58
C GLU A 65 6.85 15.83 -14.41
N PRO A 66 7.88 16.68 -14.67
CA PRO A 66 8.60 17.33 -13.59
C PRO A 66 7.73 18.34 -12.85
N ILE A 67 7.57 18.17 -11.53
CA ILE A 67 6.82 19.09 -10.67
C ILE A 67 7.66 19.50 -9.45
N PRO A 68 7.40 20.66 -8.81
CA PRO A 68 8.08 21.01 -7.58
C PRO A 68 7.69 20.07 -6.44
N VAL A 69 8.67 19.66 -5.63
CA VAL A 69 8.44 18.83 -4.44
C VAL A 69 7.40 19.51 -3.54
N PHE A 70 6.40 18.75 -3.09
CA PHE A 70 5.36 19.28 -2.23
C PHE A 70 5.93 19.80 -0.90
N SER A 71 5.28 20.82 -0.34
CA SER A 71 5.59 21.29 1.01
C SER A 71 5.19 20.26 2.05
N LEU A 72 6.09 19.94 2.98
CA LEU A 72 5.80 19.02 4.10
C LEU A 72 4.60 19.50 4.92
N LYS A 73 4.45 20.82 5.10
CA LYS A 73 3.33 21.41 5.83
C LYS A 73 1.97 21.02 5.22
N ASP A 74 1.89 20.99 3.90
CA ASP A 74 0.64 20.73 3.18
C ASP A 74 0.30 19.23 3.18
N GLN A 75 1.32 18.36 3.22
CA GLN A 75 1.16 16.91 3.24
C GLN A 75 0.97 16.34 4.65
N PHE A 76 1.61 16.92 5.66
CA PHE A 76 1.54 16.47 7.04
C PHE A 76 0.33 17.08 7.74
N ASN A 77 -0.82 16.41 7.75
CA ASN A 77 -2.05 16.94 8.35
C ASN A 77 -2.15 16.82 9.89
N GLY A 78 -1.17 16.22 10.56
CA GLY A 78 -1.17 15.99 12.01
C GLY A 78 -2.07 14.84 12.50
N LYS A 79 -2.73 14.08 11.62
CA LYS A 79 -3.51 12.88 12.00
C LYS A 79 -2.60 11.70 12.35
N SER A 80 -1.46 11.63 11.68
CA SER A 80 -0.42 10.63 11.91
C SER A 80 0.76 11.26 12.63
N THR A 81 1.50 10.46 13.39
CA THR A 81 2.59 10.97 14.24
C THR A 81 3.89 11.05 13.44
N LEU A 82 4.60 12.18 13.49
CA LEU A 82 5.97 12.30 12.97
C LEU A 82 6.94 12.09 14.13
N VAL A 83 7.71 11.00 14.10
CA VAL A 83 8.66 10.67 15.17
C VAL A 83 10.06 11.10 14.78
N TRP A 84 10.88 11.53 15.73
CA TRP A 84 12.31 11.72 15.48
C TRP A 84 13.15 11.33 16.68
N ALA A 85 14.39 10.93 16.43
CA ALA A 85 15.34 10.52 17.44
C ALA A 85 16.70 11.17 17.19
N ASP A 86 17.36 11.54 18.28
CA ASP A 86 18.73 12.02 18.26
C ASP A 86 19.66 10.86 18.64
N GLY A 87 20.43 10.36 17.67
CA GLY A 87 21.46 9.34 17.87
C GLY A 87 22.88 9.89 17.76
N THR A 88 23.04 11.22 17.79
CA THR A 88 24.36 11.87 17.67
C THR A 88 25.13 11.82 19.00
N ASP A 89 26.42 12.17 18.97
CA ASP A 89 27.28 12.24 20.15
C ASP A 89 27.11 13.54 20.98
N GLY A 90 26.13 14.38 20.62
CA GLY A 90 25.86 15.67 21.26
C GLY A 90 26.78 16.80 20.82
N THR A 91 27.73 16.56 19.90
CA THR A 91 28.62 17.60 19.35
C THR A 91 28.13 18.19 18.03
N SER A 92 26.96 17.76 17.57
CA SER A 92 26.39 18.15 16.28
C SER A 92 26.13 19.65 16.15
N VAL A 93 26.57 20.24 15.04
CA VAL A 93 26.22 21.63 14.65
C VAL A 93 25.75 21.63 13.20
N PRO A 94 24.48 21.96 12.91
CA PRO A 94 23.38 22.27 13.86
C PRO A 94 22.94 21.02 14.65
N SER A 95 22.29 21.24 15.80
CA SER A 95 21.73 20.12 16.57
C SER A 95 20.48 19.55 15.87
N PRO A 96 20.19 18.25 16.02
CA PRO A 96 18.93 17.65 15.57
C PRO A 96 17.68 18.39 16.04
N ALA A 97 17.71 18.94 17.26
CA ALA A 97 16.62 19.76 17.79
C ALA A 97 16.42 21.06 17.00
N ASP A 98 17.50 21.73 16.61
CA ASP A 98 17.42 22.96 15.79
C ASP A 98 16.87 22.66 14.39
N ILE A 99 17.30 21.54 13.79
CA ILE A 99 16.79 21.07 12.49
C ILE A 99 15.27 20.84 12.59
N MET A 100 14.82 20.09 13.59
CA MET A 100 13.40 19.83 13.78
C MET A 100 12.60 21.09 14.10
N ALA A 101 13.15 22.01 14.90
CA ALA A 101 12.54 23.30 15.15
C ALA A 101 12.38 24.11 13.85
N ARG A 102 13.37 24.07 12.96
CA ARG A 102 13.31 24.74 11.65
C ARG A 102 12.23 24.14 10.75
N ILE A 103 12.17 22.81 10.65
CA ILE A 103 11.16 22.09 9.85
C ILE A 103 9.75 22.41 10.34
N THR A 104 9.56 22.41 11.66
CA THR A 104 8.25 22.54 12.29
C THR A 104 7.79 23.99 12.50
N ASN A 105 8.65 24.99 12.21
CA ASN A 105 8.35 26.41 12.39
C ASN A 105 7.06 26.88 11.69
N SER A 106 6.71 26.26 10.57
CA SER A 106 5.53 26.63 9.77
C SER A 106 4.26 25.83 10.11
N PHE A 107 4.36 24.89 11.07
CA PHE A 107 3.28 23.98 11.44
C PHE A 107 2.23 24.66 12.32
N THR A 108 0.99 24.19 12.19
CA THR A 108 -0.10 24.54 13.08
C THR A 108 0.07 23.89 14.46
N PRO A 109 -0.56 24.42 15.53
CA PRO A 109 -0.49 23.79 16.86
C PRO A 109 -0.91 22.32 16.88
N TYR A 110 -1.88 21.95 16.03
CA TYR A 110 -2.32 20.56 15.89
C TYR A 110 -1.24 19.67 15.27
N GLN A 111 -0.60 20.12 14.18
CA GLN A 111 0.52 19.42 13.55
C GLN A 111 1.71 19.29 14.52
N LEU A 112 2.03 20.35 15.26
CA LEU A 112 3.10 20.34 16.26
C LEU A 112 2.87 19.29 17.35
N GLY A 113 1.62 19.14 17.83
CA GLY A 113 1.25 18.10 18.81
C GLY A 113 1.42 16.67 18.30
N ALA A 114 1.48 16.46 16.99
CA ALA A 114 1.72 15.18 16.36
C ALA A 114 3.22 14.89 16.09
N VAL A 115 4.12 15.83 16.37
CA VAL A 115 5.57 15.61 16.30
C VAL A 115 6.07 15.12 17.65
N LYS A 116 6.77 13.97 17.69
CA LYS A 116 7.26 13.36 18.94
C LYS A 116 8.75 13.04 18.86
N LYS A 117 9.49 13.43 19.88
CA LYS A 117 10.87 13.00 20.09
C LYS A 117 10.86 11.67 20.87
N VAL A 118 11.67 10.71 20.45
CA VAL A 118 12.03 9.51 21.23
C VAL A 118 13.47 9.56 21.68
N ASP A 119 13.84 8.79 22.70
CA ASP A 119 15.14 8.91 23.36
C ASP A 119 16.28 8.37 22.50
N SER A 120 16.01 7.31 21.72
CA SER A 120 17.01 6.72 20.83
C SER A 120 16.44 6.24 19.49
N PRO A 121 17.26 6.15 18.42
CA PRO A 121 16.83 5.57 17.15
C PRO A 121 16.31 4.12 17.26
N ALA A 122 16.66 3.39 18.32
CA ALA A 122 16.20 2.02 18.56
C ALA A 122 14.75 1.94 19.03
N GLU A 123 14.18 3.03 19.56
CA GLU A 123 12.80 3.08 20.06
C GLU A 123 11.78 3.44 18.96
N ILE A 124 12.24 3.90 17.81
CA ILE A 124 11.38 4.25 16.67
C ILE A 124 10.41 3.11 16.29
N PRO A 125 10.83 1.83 16.19
CA PRO A 125 9.90 0.73 15.88
C PRO A 125 8.82 0.52 16.95
N LEU A 126 9.11 0.83 18.22
CA LEU A 126 8.15 0.73 19.33
C LEU A 126 7.15 1.90 19.30
N ALA A 127 7.62 3.09 18.92
CA ALA A 127 6.76 4.27 18.77
C ALA A 127 5.85 4.19 17.53
N CYS A 128 6.31 3.49 16.48
CA CYS A 128 5.62 3.34 15.20
C CYS A 128 5.46 1.86 14.80
N PRO A 129 4.65 1.07 15.53
CA PRO A 129 4.45 -0.33 15.20
C PRO A 129 3.68 -0.48 13.88
N GLN A 130 4.14 -1.37 13.02
CA GLN A 130 3.49 -1.70 11.76
C GLN A 130 2.48 -2.85 11.94
N ASN A 131 1.38 -2.80 11.21
CA ASN A 131 0.43 -3.90 11.10
C ASN A 131 0.89 -4.93 10.03
N PHE A 132 0.10 -5.98 9.80
CA PHE A 132 0.38 -7.00 8.78
C PHE A 132 0.39 -6.49 7.33
N ASN A 133 -0.13 -5.28 7.09
CA ASN A 133 -0.03 -4.60 5.79
C ASN A 133 1.21 -3.68 5.72
N PHE A 134 2.12 -3.77 6.71
CA PHE A 134 3.31 -2.94 6.84
C PHE A 134 3.02 -1.44 6.92
N LEU A 135 1.84 -1.05 7.42
CA LEU A 135 1.44 0.33 7.66
C LEU A 135 1.41 0.61 9.16
N SER A 136 1.82 1.82 9.56
CA SER A 136 1.76 2.29 10.94
C SER A 136 0.82 3.51 11.06
N GLN A 137 0.56 3.94 12.30
CA GLN A 137 -0.16 5.20 12.57
C GLN A 137 0.78 6.42 12.50
N CYS A 138 2.06 6.21 12.21
CA CYS A 138 3.04 7.28 12.04
C CYS A 138 3.02 7.80 10.61
N PHE A 139 3.41 9.05 10.42
CA PHE A 139 3.69 9.62 9.10
C PHE A 139 5.07 9.15 8.64
N ALA A 140 6.09 9.33 9.45
CA ALA A 140 7.42 8.82 9.21
C ALA A 140 8.19 8.93 10.53
N ALA A 141 9.41 8.40 10.54
CA ALA A 141 10.36 8.66 11.59
C ALA A 141 11.70 9.12 11.02
N ILE A 142 12.38 10.03 11.73
CA ILE A 142 13.73 10.49 11.38
C ILE A 142 14.69 10.05 12.47
N ALA A 143 15.76 9.34 12.10
CA ALA A 143 16.88 9.05 12.98
C ALA A 143 18.09 9.86 12.53
N PHE A 144 18.56 10.79 13.37
CA PHE A 144 19.81 11.49 13.13
C PHE A 144 20.96 10.64 13.69
N ASN A 145 21.88 10.20 12.84
CA ASN A 145 22.97 9.30 13.24
C ASN A 145 24.28 10.05 13.46
N ASP A 146 24.67 10.92 12.51
CA ASP A 146 25.87 11.76 12.63
C ASP A 146 25.67 13.08 11.88
N ILE A 147 25.95 14.20 12.54
CA ILE A 147 25.90 15.54 11.96
C ILE A 147 27.20 16.25 12.33
N PRO A 148 28.18 16.35 11.42
CA PRO A 148 29.48 16.92 11.77
C PRO A 148 29.37 18.41 12.04
N ALA A 149 29.96 18.86 13.16
CA ALA A 149 29.97 20.26 13.59
C ALA A 149 30.70 21.19 12.60
N ASN A 150 31.82 20.70 12.06
CA ASN A 150 32.65 21.45 11.14
C ASN A 150 32.44 20.95 9.71
N SER A 151 31.96 21.83 8.83
CA SER A 151 31.85 21.59 7.39
C SER A 151 33.20 21.30 6.72
N SER A 152 34.31 21.71 7.35
CA SER A 152 35.69 21.46 6.91
C SER A 152 36.19 20.04 7.15
N SER A 153 35.49 19.22 7.95
CA SER A 153 35.90 17.85 8.23
C SER A 153 35.67 16.88 7.06
N GLY A 154 35.01 17.33 5.98
CA GLY A 154 34.69 16.50 4.81
C GLY A 154 33.72 15.35 5.11
N ARG A 155 33.21 15.25 6.35
CA ARG A 155 32.26 14.22 6.76
C ARG A 155 30.86 14.58 6.24
N PRO A 156 30.15 13.64 5.59
CA PRO A 156 28.78 13.86 5.17
C PRO A 156 27.83 13.86 6.38
N VAL A 157 26.64 14.45 6.21
CA VAL A 157 25.56 14.32 7.19
C VAL A 157 24.91 12.95 7.01
N ASN A 158 24.69 12.24 8.12
CA ASN A 158 24.08 10.93 8.14
C ASN A 158 22.78 10.96 8.96
N TYR A 159 21.66 10.87 8.24
CA TYR A 159 20.35 10.68 8.83
C TYR A 159 19.61 9.57 8.07
N THR A 160 18.61 8.97 8.71
CA THR A 160 17.78 7.92 8.11
C THR A 160 16.32 8.29 8.28
N ILE A 161 15.59 8.34 7.17
CA ILE A 161 14.12 8.42 7.17
C ILE A 161 13.59 6.99 7.16
N ARG A 162 12.77 6.66 8.14
CA ARG A 162 12.04 5.39 8.24
C ARG A 162 10.59 5.65 7.90
N ALA A 163 10.09 4.89 6.94
CA ALA A 163 8.71 4.96 6.51
C ALA A 163 8.10 3.56 6.42
N ASP A 164 6.80 3.54 6.19
CA ASP A 164 6.03 2.31 6.11
C ASP A 164 6.34 1.56 4.81
N SER A 165 6.69 0.27 4.91
CA SER A 165 6.95 -0.56 3.73
C SER A 165 5.68 -0.87 2.94
N GLY A 166 4.50 -0.64 3.53
CA GLY A 166 3.21 -0.77 2.86
C GLY A 166 2.89 0.36 1.88
N LEU A 167 3.70 1.44 1.84
CA LEU A 167 3.59 2.54 0.88
C LEU A 167 3.96 2.05 -0.51
N SER A 168 2.94 1.71 -1.29
CA SER A 168 3.05 1.03 -2.58
C SER A 168 2.13 1.63 -3.64
N PHE A 169 1.36 2.67 -3.29
CA PHE A 169 0.52 3.36 -4.25
C PHE A 169 1.36 4.33 -5.08
N ILE A 170 1.25 4.18 -6.40
CA ILE A 170 2.01 4.97 -7.37
C ILE A 170 1.03 5.49 -8.42
N ASP A 171 1.07 6.80 -8.61
CA ASP A 171 0.35 7.50 -9.67
C ASP A 171 1.20 8.68 -10.14
N VAL A 172 2.05 8.41 -11.13
CA VAL A 172 2.98 9.38 -11.72
C VAL A 172 2.28 10.43 -12.58
N VAL A 173 1.03 10.18 -12.99
CA VAL A 173 0.27 11.08 -13.87
C VAL A 173 -0.42 12.16 -13.05
N LYS A 174 -0.96 11.78 -11.89
CA LYS A 174 -1.66 12.71 -10.99
C LYS A 174 -0.76 13.24 -9.87
N HIS A 175 0.49 12.78 -9.78
CA HIS A 175 1.41 13.12 -8.70
C HIS A 175 0.80 12.81 -7.32
N THR A 176 0.22 11.62 -7.22
CA THR A 176 -0.43 11.17 -5.98
C THR A 176 0.22 9.95 -5.36
N SER A 177 1.43 9.61 -5.82
CA SER A 177 2.20 8.50 -5.27
C SER A 177 2.53 8.73 -3.80
N ASP A 178 2.62 7.64 -3.05
CA ASP A 178 2.93 7.69 -1.62
C ASP A 178 4.31 8.35 -1.38
N PHE A 179 5.29 8.10 -2.25
CA PHE A 179 6.64 8.67 -2.14
C PHE A 179 6.67 10.19 -2.37
N GLU A 180 5.97 10.67 -3.40
CA GLU A 180 5.84 12.10 -3.74
C GLU A 180 5.14 12.88 -2.60
N LYS A 181 4.14 12.27 -1.95
CA LYS A 181 3.38 12.94 -0.89
C LYS A 181 4.00 12.83 0.49
N ARG A 182 4.77 11.78 0.77
CA ARG A 182 5.17 11.44 2.14
C ARG A 182 6.67 11.52 2.37
N ILE A 183 7.47 10.95 1.46
CA ILE A 183 8.92 10.79 1.66
C ILE A 183 9.68 12.00 1.13
N LEU A 184 9.44 12.39 -0.12
CA LEU A 184 10.16 13.49 -0.75
C LEU A 184 9.96 14.84 -0.05
N PRO A 185 8.75 15.22 0.39
CA PRO A 185 8.53 16.46 1.14
C PRO A 185 9.28 16.47 2.48
N LEU A 186 9.35 15.32 3.14
CA LEU A 186 10.05 15.18 4.41
C LEU A 186 11.57 15.26 4.21
N GLN A 187 12.10 14.55 3.22
CA GLN A 187 13.51 14.57 2.88
C GLN A 187 13.95 15.98 2.49
N TRP A 188 13.20 16.65 1.61
CA TRP A 188 13.49 18.02 1.22
C TRP A 188 13.45 18.99 2.40
N ALA A 189 12.47 18.85 3.31
CA ALA A 189 12.39 19.69 4.51
C ALA A 189 13.61 19.51 5.43
N VAL A 190 14.10 18.28 5.59
CA VAL A 190 15.30 17.97 6.38
C VAL A 190 16.55 18.56 5.72
N ASP A 191 16.74 18.31 4.42
CA ASP A 191 17.90 18.79 3.68
C ASP A 191 17.94 20.32 3.62
N GLN A 192 16.80 20.97 3.32
CA GLN A 192 16.68 22.42 3.32
C GLN A 192 17.00 23.01 4.69
N ALA A 193 16.47 22.43 5.78
CA ALA A 193 16.75 22.90 7.13
C ALA A 193 18.25 22.79 7.50
N ILE A 194 18.90 21.67 7.14
CA ILE A 194 20.33 21.48 7.37
C ILE A 194 21.15 22.51 6.59
N ILE A 195 20.83 22.73 5.31
CA ILE A 195 21.56 23.65 4.44
C ILE A 195 21.40 25.09 4.93
N GLU A 196 20.17 25.51 5.26
CA GLU A 196 19.89 26.84 5.79
C GLU A 196 20.64 27.07 7.12
N LEU A 197 20.65 26.09 8.01
CA LEU A 197 21.33 26.22 9.31
C LEU A 197 22.86 26.20 9.20
N LYS A 198 23.43 25.47 8.23
CA LYS A 198 24.90 25.41 8.04
C LYS A 198 25.47 26.57 7.22
N THR A 199 24.71 27.06 6.23
CA THR A 199 25.22 28.01 5.23
C THR A 199 24.54 29.38 5.29
N GLY A 200 23.36 29.47 5.92
CA GLY A 200 22.53 30.67 5.88
C GLY A 200 21.82 30.91 4.55
N VAL A 201 21.98 30.01 3.56
CA VAL A 201 21.41 30.15 2.22
C VAL A 201 20.12 29.36 2.12
N GLN A 202 19.06 29.99 1.61
CA GLN A 202 17.82 29.32 1.23
C GLN A 202 17.92 28.81 -0.20
N LEU A 203 17.64 27.53 -0.40
CA LEU A 203 17.60 26.93 -1.73
C LEU A 203 16.19 26.96 -2.31
N PRO A 204 16.04 27.14 -3.64
CA PRO A 204 14.75 26.96 -4.28
C PRO A 204 14.31 25.49 -4.20
N THR A 205 13.00 25.26 -4.13
CA THR A 205 12.43 23.90 -4.12
C THR A 205 12.82 23.17 -5.41
N PRO A 206 13.42 21.97 -5.31
CA PRO A 206 13.79 21.18 -6.47
C PRO A 206 12.55 20.62 -7.17
N LEU A 207 12.73 20.28 -8.44
CA LEU A 207 11.71 19.54 -9.20
C LEU A 207 11.93 18.04 -8.99
N GLU A 208 10.88 17.32 -8.61
CA GLU A 208 10.85 15.87 -8.63
C GLU A 208 10.46 15.36 -10.01
N TRP A 209 11.14 14.29 -10.46
CA TRP A 209 10.81 13.59 -11.69
C TRP A 209 10.41 12.16 -11.35
N PRO A 210 9.11 11.90 -11.13
CA PRO A 210 8.65 10.57 -10.78
C PRO A 210 8.75 9.63 -11.99
N PHE A 211 9.32 8.46 -11.78
CA PHE A 211 9.37 7.39 -12.76
C PHE A 211 9.17 6.05 -12.07
N SER A 212 8.54 5.10 -12.77
CA SER A 212 8.48 3.70 -12.38
C SER A 212 9.27 2.84 -13.36
N GLN A 213 9.89 1.78 -12.85
CA GLN A 213 10.58 0.81 -13.69
C GLN A 213 9.61 -0.12 -14.40
N GLU A 214 8.46 -0.39 -13.78
CA GLU A 214 7.37 -1.18 -14.35
C GLU A 214 6.41 -0.28 -15.14
N THR A 215 5.82 -0.81 -16.20
CA THR A 215 4.76 -0.16 -16.98
C THR A 215 3.35 -0.63 -16.57
N ASN A 216 2.32 0.15 -16.89
CA ASN A 216 0.93 -0.25 -16.65
C ASN A 216 0.54 -1.57 -17.35
N LYS A 217 1.22 -1.91 -18.45
CA LYS A 217 0.97 -3.16 -19.18
C LYS A 217 1.55 -4.35 -18.41
N GLU A 218 2.80 -4.22 -17.96
CA GLU A 218 3.47 -5.24 -17.15
C GLU A 218 2.75 -5.45 -15.82
N GLN A 219 2.28 -4.38 -15.18
CA GLN A 219 1.49 -4.50 -13.94
C GLN A 219 0.24 -5.35 -14.14
N ARG A 220 -0.53 -5.10 -15.21
CA ARG A 220 -1.73 -5.88 -15.51
C ARG A 220 -1.40 -7.33 -15.80
N GLU A 221 -0.29 -7.58 -16.48
CA GLU A 221 0.18 -8.94 -16.76
C GLU A 221 0.61 -9.67 -15.48
N ASN A 222 1.39 -9.02 -14.62
CA ASN A 222 1.82 -9.54 -13.32
C ASN A 222 0.65 -9.83 -12.39
N ILE A 223 -0.31 -8.89 -12.29
CA ILE A 223 -1.55 -9.08 -11.53
C ILE A 223 -2.32 -10.29 -12.06
N ARG A 224 -2.48 -10.41 -13.38
CA ARG A 224 -3.19 -11.54 -13.99
C ARG A 224 -2.49 -12.87 -13.72
N LEU A 225 -1.17 -12.92 -13.88
CA LEU A 225 -0.38 -14.14 -13.63
C LEU A 225 -0.43 -14.54 -12.15
N SER A 226 -0.30 -13.58 -11.24
CA SER A 226 -0.43 -13.80 -9.79
C SER A 226 -1.82 -14.32 -9.43
N TYR A 227 -2.86 -13.72 -10.00
CA TYR A 227 -4.24 -14.12 -9.76
C TYR A 227 -4.52 -15.56 -10.22
N VAL A 228 -4.07 -15.94 -11.43
CA VAL A 228 -4.23 -17.30 -11.95
C VAL A 228 -3.48 -18.34 -11.11
N ARG A 229 -2.24 -18.01 -10.67
CA ARG A 229 -1.48 -18.89 -9.76
C ARG A 229 -2.20 -19.07 -8.43
N GLY A 230 -2.67 -17.98 -7.82
CA GLY A 230 -3.39 -18.03 -6.56
C GLY A 230 -4.68 -18.84 -6.61
N ILE A 231 -5.47 -18.72 -7.69
CA ILE A 231 -6.66 -19.57 -7.88
C ILE A 231 -6.25 -21.05 -7.98
N THR A 232 -5.20 -21.34 -8.74
CA THR A 232 -4.74 -22.73 -8.93
C THR A 232 -4.37 -23.37 -7.60
N ASP A 233 -3.62 -22.65 -6.75
CA ASP A 233 -3.22 -23.15 -5.44
C ASP A 233 -4.44 -23.38 -4.52
N ILE A 234 -5.38 -22.44 -4.48
CA ILE A 234 -6.60 -22.57 -3.66
C ILE A 234 -7.46 -23.74 -4.14
N LEU A 235 -7.65 -23.91 -5.46
CA LEU A 235 -8.44 -25.01 -6.01
C LEU A 235 -7.80 -26.37 -5.74
N VAL A 236 -6.47 -26.48 -5.83
CA VAL A 236 -5.74 -27.70 -5.49
C VAL A 236 -5.96 -28.06 -4.02
N ILE A 237 -5.84 -27.10 -3.11
CA ILE A 237 -6.12 -27.33 -1.68
C ILE A 237 -7.58 -27.75 -1.47
N ALA A 238 -8.54 -27.05 -2.09
CA ALA A 238 -9.96 -27.31 -1.86
C ALA A 238 -10.48 -28.63 -2.46
N LEU A 239 -9.83 -29.17 -3.49
CA LEU A 239 -10.23 -30.42 -4.16
C LEU A 239 -9.40 -31.64 -3.72
N CYS A 240 -8.19 -31.42 -3.19
CA CYS A 240 -7.29 -32.49 -2.74
C CYS A 240 -7.18 -32.62 -1.21
N ALA A 241 -7.80 -31.72 -0.43
CA ALA A 241 -7.98 -31.86 1.02
C ALA A 241 -9.38 -32.40 1.35
#